data_AF-A0A258Y878-F1
#
_entry.id   AF-A0A258Y878-F1
#
_cell.length_a   1.000
_cell.length_b   1.000
_cell.length_c   1.000
_cell.angle_alpha   90.00
_cell.angle_beta   90.00
_cell.angle_gamma   90.00
#
_symmetry.space_group_name_H-M   'P 1'
#
loop_
_entity.id
_entity.type
_entity.pdbx_description
1 polymer ?
#
loop_
_entity_poly.entity_id
_entity_poly.type
_entity_poly.pdbx_seq_one_letter_code
_entity_poly.pdbx_strand_id
1 'polypeptide(L)'
;MKSLAFQPIAQTRFRKAFFAVLICFVFAIPSIAQTKWPSITQTNKPWTRWWWLGSEVNNKDLTTVMQDYQKAGLGGLEITPIYGVTGNDAKWIPFLSKEWMGVFDHTLAEGKRLNLGIDLANATGWPFGGPWVGEDDASKNMQFTRYQVKAGERLKEKVALQQEPLVRTENYKPRDISEIKQPLSANNNMQALSLDQVRFKIWLPLQRLMAYADGGGSLDLTAKVDKEGNLDWVAPAGNWTLVGLFMGQHGKQVERAAPGGEGNVIDHFSKTALDHYLS
;
A
#
# COMPACT_ATOMS: atom_id res chain seq x y z
N MET A 1 -33.57 39.43 -100.40
CA MET A 1 -34.35 38.79 -99.31
C MET A 1 -33.44 37.82 -98.57
N LYS A 2 -33.59 37.76 -97.25
CA LYS A 2 -32.66 37.22 -96.24
C LYS A 2 -32.21 35.77 -96.47
N SER A 3 -30.97 35.45 -96.06
CA SER A 3 -30.63 34.16 -95.45
C SER A 3 -29.57 34.40 -94.37
N LEU A 4 -29.93 34.08 -93.12
CA LEU A 4 -29.04 34.07 -91.97
C LEU A 4 -28.17 32.81 -92.03
N ALA A 5 -26.87 32.96 -91.74
CA ALA A 5 -26.03 31.88 -91.27
C ALA A 5 -25.41 32.28 -89.93
N PHE A 6 -25.80 31.59 -88.87
CA PHE A 6 -25.09 31.59 -87.60
C PHE A 6 -23.74 30.88 -87.77
N GLN A 7 -22.68 31.44 -87.19
CA GLN A 7 -21.52 30.65 -86.78
C GLN A 7 -21.28 30.81 -85.27
N PRO A 8 -20.96 29.70 -84.57
CA PRO A 8 -20.74 29.68 -83.13
C PRO A 8 -19.30 30.11 -82.84
N ILE A 9 -19.01 30.52 -81.61
CA ILE A 9 -17.79 30.20 -80.84
C ILE A 9 -17.78 31.10 -79.61
N ALA A 10 -17.70 30.48 -78.42
CA ALA A 10 -16.84 30.90 -77.30
C ALA A 10 -17.15 30.16 -75.97
N GLN A 11 -17.99 29.13 -75.93
CA GLN A 11 -18.24 28.40 -74.66
C GLN A 11 -17.04 27.56 -74.18
N THR A 12 -16.08 27.23 -75.05
CA THR A 12 -14.96 26.32 -74.73
C THR A 12 -13.80 26.98 -73.99
N ARG A 13 -13.56 28.30 -74.16
CA ARG A 13 -12.45 29.01 -73.48
C ARG A 13 -12.79 29.33 -72.02
N PHE A 14 -14.05 29.62 -71.71
CA PHE A 14 -14.48 29.91 -70.35
C PHE A 14 -14.38 28.68 -69.42
N ARG A 15 -14.72 27.47 -69.91
CA ARG A 15 -14.63 26.23 -69.14
C ARG A 15 -13.20 25.85 -68.74
N LYS A 16 -12.21 26.04 -69.63
CA LYS A 16 -10.80 25.74 -69.34
C LYS A 16 -10.17 26.73 -68.36
N ALA A 17 -10.51 28.02 -68.47
CA ALA A 17 -10.07 29.04 -67.51
C ALA A 17 -10.70 28.84 -66.13
N PHE A 18 -11.99 28.47 -66.05
CA PHE A 18 -12.65 28.16 -64.79
C PHE A 18 -12.05 26.92 -64.11
N PHE A 19 -11.73 25.87 -64.87
CA PHE A 19 -11.07 24.67 -64.32
C PHE A 19 -9.64 24.95 -63.84
N ALA A 20 -8.87 25.80 -64.53
CA ALA A 20 -7.52 26.17 -64.11
C ALA A 20 -7.50 27.03 -62.83
N VAL A 21 -8.46 27.96 -62.67
CA VAL A 21 -8.61 28.76 -61.45
C VAL A 21 -9.09 27.90 -60.28
N LEU A 22 -9.98 26.93 -60.51
CA LEU A 22 -10.44 25.99 -59.48
C LEU A 22 -9.29 25.09 -58.97
N ILE A 23 -8.40 24.64 -59.86
CA ILE A 23 -7.22 23.83 -59.48
C ILE A 23 -6.23 24.66 -58.63
N CYS A 24 -5.99 25.94 -58.97
CA CYS A 24 -5.14 26.80 -58.15
C CYS A 24 -5.72 27.10 -56.76
N PHE A 25 -7.05 27.12 -56.60
CA PHE A 25 -7.69 27.30 -55.29
C PHE A 25 -7.63 26.05 -54.40
N VAL A 26 -7.58 24.85 -54.97
CA VAL A 26 -7.47 23.59 -54.20
C VAL A 26 -6.06 23.38 -53.64
N PHE A 27 -5.01 23.86 -54.31
CA PHE A 27 -3.63 23.78 -53.83
C PHE A 27 -3.22 24.91 -52.87
N ALA A 28 -4.07 25.92 -52.67
CA ALA A 28 -3.79 27.07 -51.81
C ALA A 28 -4.43 26.98 -50.41
N ILE A 29 -5.00 25.83 -50.04
CA ILE A 29 -5.34 25.56 -48.64
C ILE A 29 -4.07 25.01 -48.00
N PRO A 30 -3.29 25.78 -47.21
CA PRO A 30 -2.29 25.15 -46.37
C PRO A 30 -3.06 24.19 -45.47
N SER A 31 -2.78 22.89 -45.59
CA SER A 31 -3.23 21.89 -44.65
C SER A 31 -2.63 22.19 -43.27
N ILE A 32 -3.16 23.19 -42.57
CA ILE A 32 -2.96 23.38 -41.14
C ILE A 32 -3.97 22.46 -40.44
N ALA A 33 -3.88 21.17 -40.75
CA ALA A 33 -4.58 20.10 -40.03
C ALA A 33 -3.65 19.49 -38.98
N GLN A 34 -2.58 20.18 -38.61
CA GLN A 34 -1.77 19.80 -37.46
C GLN A 34 -2.44 20.39 -36.24
N THR A 35 -3.12 19.53 -35.46
CA THR A 35 -3.65 19.89 -34.15
C THR A 35 -2.54 20.59 -33.37
N LYS A 36 -2.78 21.85 -32.97
CA LYS A 36 -1.87 22.56 -32.07
C LYS A 36 -1.93 21.86 -30.73
N TRP A 37 -0.94 21.03 -30.45
CA TRP A 37 -0.80 20.43 -29.13
C TRP A 37 -0.69 21.56 -28.09
N PRO A 38 -1.38 21.44 -26.95
CA PRO A 38 -1.27 22.42 -25.88
C PRO A 38 0.17 22.48 -25.37
N SER A 39 0.53 23.59 -24.73
CA SER A 39 1.83 23.71 -24.06
C SER A 39 2.00 22.57 -23.05
N ILE A 40 3.10 21.82 -23.16
CA ILE A 40 3.44 20.78 -22.20
C ILE A 40 3.72 21.45 -20.85
N THR A 41 2.94 21.08 -19.84
CA THR A 41 3.13 21.50 -18.45
C THR A 41 3.82 20.41 -17.64
N GLN A 42 4.19 20.72 -16.39
CA GLN A 42 4.84 19.75 -15.50
C GLN A 42 3.99 18.49 -15.28
N THR A 43 2.66 18.61 -15.21
CA THR A 43 1.75 17.47 -15.01
C THR A 43 1.56 16.61 -16.26
N ASN A 44 2.02 17.07 -17.43
CA ASN A 44 2.02 16.27 -18.66
C ASN A 44 3.27 15.39 -18.82
N LYS A 45 4.30 15.60 -18.00
CA LYS A 45 5.56 14.85 -18.06
C LYS A 45 5.48 13.57 -17.21
N PRO A 46 6.20 12.50 -17.58
CA PRO A 46 6.24 11.28 -16.78
C PRO A 46 6.91 11.50 -15.42
N TRP A 47 6.55 10.66 -14.46
CA TRP A 47 7.14 10.62 -13.12
C TRP A 47 7.89 9.30 -12.92
N THR A 48 8.76 9.25 -11.92
CA THR A 48 9.41 8.00 -11.51
C THR A 48 9.26 7.78 -10.01
N ARG A 49 9.15 6.51 -9.62
CA ARG A 49 9.43 6.10 -8.24
C ARG A 49 10.92 6.21 -7.97
N TRP A 50 11.27 6.81 -6.83
CA TRP A 50 12.62 7.11 -6.44
C TRP A 50 12.93 6.48 -5.08
N TRP A 51 13.59 5.33 -5.15
CA TRP A 51 13.91 4.51 -3.98
C TRP A 51 15.07 5.13 -3.19
N TRP A 52 14.83 5.38 -1.90
CA TRP A 52 15.83 5.86 -0.96
C TRP A 52 16.26 4.69 -0.07
N LEU A 53 17.23 3.91 -0.54
CA LEU A 53 17.77 2.76 0.19
C LEU A 53 18.52 3.25 1.43
N GLY A 54 18.03 2.89 2.62
CA GLY A 54 18.57 3.35 3.90
C GLY A 54 18.42 4.86 4.12
N SER A 55 17.69 5.54 3.23
CA SER A 55 17.75 7.00 3.06
C SER A 55 19.19 7.53 3.07
N GLU A 56 20.16 6.81 2.46
CA GLU A 56 21.55 7.25 2.33
C GLU A 56 21.65 8.37 1.27
N VAL A 57 21.11 9.54 1.58
CA VAL A 57 21.07 10.72 0.70
C VAL A 57 21.69 11.93 1.38
N ASN A 58 22.10 12.92 0.59
CA ASN A 58 22.57 14.21 1.10
C ASN A 58 22.18 15.35 0.14
N ASN A 59 22.12 16.58 0.65
CA ASN A 59 21.63 17.74 -0.11
C ASN A 59 22.37 17.99 -1.43
N LYS A 60 23.70 17.79 -1.45
CA LYS A 60 24.52 18.01 -2.64
C LYS A 60 24.14 17.03 -3.76
N ASP A 61 24.05 15.75 -3.41
CA ASP A 61 23.73 14.71 -4.38
C ASP A 61 22.26 14.82 -4.82
N LEU A 62 21.34 15.12 -3.89
CA LEU A 62 19.92 15.38 -4.18
C LEU A 62 19.77 16.52 -5.21
N THR A 63 20.44 17.66 -5.02
CA THR A 63 20.43 18.76 -5.99
C THR A 63 20.93 18.32 -7.35
N THR A 64 22.01 17.54 -7.39
CA THR A 64 22.63 17.08 -8.64
C THR A 64 21.71 16.14 -9.41
N VAL A 65 21.21 15.09 -8.76
CA VAL A 65 20.38 14.07 -9.41
C VAL A 65 19.01 14.61 -9.80
N MET A 66 18.42 15.53 -9.02
CA MET A 66 17.16 16.17 -9.38
C MET A 66 17.29 17.06 -10.62
N GLN A 67 18.43 17.76 -10.78
CA GLN A 67 18.72 18.49 -12.01
C GLN A 67 18.81 17.54 -13.21
N ASP A 68 19.42 16.37 -13.03
CA ASP A 68 19.56 15.39 -14.11
C ASP A 68 18.21 14.75 -14.48
N TYR A 69 17.35 14.44 -13.51
CA TYR A 69 15.98 14.01 -13.76
C TYR A 69 15.15 15.06 -14.52
N GLN A 70 15.29 16.34 -14.15
CA GLN A 70 14.62 17.43 -14.84
C GLN A 70 15.11 17.57 -16.29
N LYS A 71 16.44 17.51 -16.52
CA LYS A 71 17.04 17.54 -17.86
C LYS A 71 16.61 16.35 -18.72
N ALA A 72 16.44 15.18 -18.11
CA ALA A 72 15.93 13.98 -18.77
C ALA A 72 14.44 14.08 -19.14
N GLY A 73 13.74 15.14 -18.69
CA GLY A 73 12.36 15.42 -19.08
C GLY A 73 11.31 14.92 -18.09
N LEU A 74 11.69 14.51 -16.87
CA LEU A 74 10.72 14.12 -15.84
C LEU A 74 9.93 15.32 -15.32
N GLY A 75 8.69 15.04 -14.91
CA GLY A 75 7.77 15.98 -14.29
C GLY A 75 7.76 15.88 -12.78
N GLY A 76 8.19 14.76 -12.20
CA GLY A 76 8.21 14.59 -10.76
C GLY A 76 8.77 13.26 -10.29
N LEU A 77 8.91 13.16 -8.97
CA LEU A 77 9.57 12.08 -8.26
C LEU A 77 8.68 11.65 -7.09
N GLU A 78 8.41 10.35 -6.98
CA GLU A 78 7.75 9.77 -5.79
C GLU A 78 8.82 9.15 -4.90
N ILE A 79 9.07 9.74 -3.73
CA ILE A 79 10.06 9.25 -2.77
C ILE A 79 9.51 7.98 -2.10
N THR A 80 10.30 6.91 -2.13
CA THR A 80 9.98 5.66 -1.42
C THR A 80 11.17 5.26 -0.54
N PRO A 81 11.14 5.62 0.75
CA PRO A 81 12.13 5.14 1.72
C PRO A 81 12.01 3.62 1.86
N ILE A 82 13.16 2.94 1.81
CA ILE A 82 13.23 1.49 1.89
C ILE A 82 14.51 1.06 2.61
N TYR A 83 14.62 -0.24 2.93
CA TYR A 83 15.78 -0.86 3.59
C TYR A 83 17.14 -0.37 3.07
N GLY A 84 18.14 -0.46 3.95
CA GLY A 84 19.50 -0.01 3.67
C GLY A 84 20.34 -1.00 2.85
N VAL A 85 21.36 -0.46 2.18
CA VAL A 85 22.38 -1.29 1.52
C VAL A 85 23.31 -1.88 2.58
N THR A 86 23.46 -3.21 2.58
CA THR A 86 24.33 -3.94 3.51
C THR A 86 25.73 -3.34 3.57
N GLY A 87 26.22 -3.05 4.78
CA GLY A 87 27.56 -2.50 5.02
C GLY A 87 27.64 -0.97 5.01
N ASN A 88 26.54 -0.28 4.70
CA ASN A 88 26.45 1.18 4.74
C ASN A 88 25.69 1.71 5.96
N ASP A 89 25.53 0.90 7.00
CA ASP A 89 24.68 1.19 8.17
C ASP A 89 25.00 2.54 8.83
N ALA A 90 26.27 2.93 8.84
CA ALA A 90 26.77 4.18 9.41
C ALA A 90 26.30 5.46 8.69
N LYS A 91 25.74 5.33 7.47
CA LYS A 91 25.28 6.46 6.65
C LYS A 91 23.77 6.52 6.51
N TRP A 92 23.06 5.55 7.08
CA TRP A 92 21.61 5.52 6.97
C TRP A 92 21.00 6.65 7.77
N ILE A 93 19.94 7.23 7.22
CA ILE A 93 19.16 8.27 7.89
C ILE A 93 17.84 7.64 8.33
N PRO A 94 17.58 7.50 9.65
CA PRO A 94 16.35 6.88 10.12
C PRO A 94 15.12 7.64 9.63
N PHE A 95 14.13 6.92 9.11
CA PHE A 95 12.89 7.48 8.58
C PHE A 95 12.19 8.35 9.63
N LEU A 96 11.70 9.52 9.21
CA LEU A 96 11.08 10.55 10.07
C LEU A 96 11.97 11.12 11.18
N SER A 97 13.25 10.79 11.23
CA SER A 97 14.19 11.48 12.12
C SER A 97 14.34 12.96 11.72
N LYS A 98 14.87 13.78 12.63
CA LYS A 98 15.16 15.20 12.35
C LYS A 98 16.04 15.38 11.12
N GLU A 99 17.02 14.49 10.92
CA GLU A 99 17.90 14.53 9.75
C GLU A 99 17.15 14.15 8.47
N TRP A 100 16.29 13.13 8.52
CA TRP A 100 15.44 12.73 7.40
C TRP A 100 14.51 13.87 6.97
N MET A 101 13.88 14.55 7.93
CA MET A 101 13.04 15.72 7.66
C MET A 101 13.85 16.85 7.01
N GLY A 102 15.11 17.05 7.41
CA GLY A 102 15.99 18.06 6.81
C GLY A 102 16.34 17.80 5.33
N VAL A 103 16.64 16.55 4.97
CA VAL A 103 16.90 16.19 3.55
C VAL A 103 15.61 16.18 2.72
N PHE A 104 14.47 15.88 3.35
CA PHE A 104 13.15 15.99 2.72
C PHE A 104 12.78 17.44 2.43
N ASP A 105 12.97 18.36 3.38
CA ASP A 105 12.78 19.80 3.19
C ASP A 105 13.64 20.35 2.03
N HIS A 106 14.90 19.92 1.95
CA HIS A 106 15.78 20.26 0.83
C HIS A 106 15.25 19.75 -0.51
N THR A 107 14.75 18.51 -0.54
CA THR A 107 14.16 17.89 -1.74
C THR A 107 12.90 18.64 -2.19
N LEU A 108 12.04 19.06 -1.26
CA LEU A 108 10.86 19.87 -1.58
C LEU A 108 11.26 21.25 -2.15
N ALA A 109 12.27 21.89 -1.56
CA ALA A 109 12.80 23.16 -2.06
C ALA A 109 13.37 23.04 -3.47
N GLU A 110 14.13 21.98 -3.74
CA GLU A 110 14.68 21.68 -5.07
C GLU A 110 13.58 21.33 -6.07
N GLY A 111 12.56 20.58 -5.66
CA GLY A 111 11.38 20.28 -6.48
C GLY A 111 10.71 21.56 -6.98
N LYS A 112 10.46 22.50 -6.06
CA LYS A 112 9.94 23.84 -6.40
C LYS A 112 10.88 24.60 -7.34
N ARG A 113 12.19 24.62 -7.07
CA ARG A 113 13.19 25.34 -7.89
C ARG A 113 13.25 24.80 -9.32
N LEU A 114 13.09 23.49 -9.50
CA LEU A 114 13.22 22.79 -10.78
C LEU A 114 11.90 22.59 -11.52
N ASN A 115 10.77 22.99 -10.91
CA ASN A 115 9.43 22.67 -11.40
C ASN A 115 9.22 21.14 -11.57
N LEU A 116 9.63 20.39 -10.54
CA LEU A 116 9.36 18.97 -10.37
C LEU A 116 8.31 18.81 -9.26
N GLY A 117 7.28 18.00 -9.52
CA GLY A 117 6.39 17.53 -8.46
C GLY A 117 7.12 16.53 -7.56
N ILE A 118 6.85 16.59 -6.27
CA ILE A 118 7.38 15.64 -5.28
C ILE A 118 6.20 14.99 -4.60
N ASP A 119 6.20 13.66 -4.57
CA ASP A 119 5.27 12.85 -3.80
C ASP A 119 6.05 11.97 -2.83
N LEU A 120 5.39 11.48 -1.79
CA LEU A 120 5.97 10.63 -0.76
C LEU A 120 5.02 9.44 -0.54
N ALA A 121 5.56 8.23 -0.61
CA ALA A 121 4.80 7.06 -0.22
C ALA A 121 4.28 7.23 1.22
N ASN A 122 3.01 6.88 1.46
CA ASN A 122 2.34 7.04 2.78
C ASN A 122 3.05 6.33 3.94
N ALA A 123 3.97 5.42 3.63
CA ALA A 123 4.77 4.68 4.58
C ALA A 123 6.17 4.44 4.01
N THR A 124 7.01 3.85 4.84
CA THR A 124 8.26 3.23 4.43
C THR A 124 8.04 1.75 4.16
N GLY A 125 8.53 1.21 3.05
CA GLY A 125 8.21 -0.17 2.65
C GLY A 125 6.71 -0.44 2.51
N TRP A 126 6.25 -1.63 2.88
CA TRP A 126 4.84 -2.04 2.83
C TRP A 126 4.56 -3.26 3.71
N PRO A 127 3.32 -3.56 4.12
CA PRO A 127 2.17 -2.67 4.19
C PRO A 127 2.39 -1.49 5.17
N PHE A 128 1.39 -0.61 5.30
CA PHE A 128 1.49 0.56 6.17
C PHE A 128 1.68 0.17 7.64
N GLY A 129 2.68 0.78 8.26
CA GLY A 129 3.04 0.52 9.64
C GLY A 129 4.25 1.32 10.06
N GLY A 130 4.81 0.94 11.20
CA GLY A 130 6.01 1.54 11.76
C GLY A 130 6.14 1.27 13.26
N PRO A 131 7.24 1.71 13.90
CA PRO A 131 7.46 1.51 15.33
C PRO A 131 6.44 2.23 16.23
N TRP A 132 5.71 3.22 15.71
CA TRP A 132 4.64 3.92 16.41
C TRP A 132 3.31 3.15 16.45
N VAL A 133 3.19 2.06 15.68
CA VAL A 133 1.98 1.21 15.69
C VAL A 133 2.02 0.28 16.90
N GLY A 134 1.27 0.67 17.94
CA GLY A 134 1.11 -0.09 19.16
C GLY A 134 0.33 -1.40 18.98
N GLU A 135 0.31 -2.22 20.02
CA GLU A 135 -0.34 -3.54 19.99
C GLU A 135 -1.85 -3.48 19.69
N ASP A 136 -2.52 -2.43 20.16
CA ASP A 136 -3.95 -2.21 19.98
C ASP A 136 -4.29 -1.86 18.52
N ASP A 137 -3.44 -1.08 17.86
CA ASP A 137 -3.62 -0.65 16.47
C ASP A 137 -2.99 -1.60 15.45
N ALA A 138 -2.25 -2.62 15.89
CA ALA A 138 -1.65 -3.61 15.01
C ALA A 138 -2.69 -4.59 14.44
N SER A 139 -2.45 -5.04 13.20
CA SER A 139 -3.25 -6.04 12.48
C SER A 139 -3.56 -7.28 13.32
N LYS A 140 -4.79 -7.79 13.19
CA LYS A 140 -5.33 -8.90 14.00
C LYS A 140 -5.44 -10.19 13.21
N ASN A 141 -5.38 -11.31 13.93
CA ASN A 141 -5.62 -12.65 13.43
C ASN A 141 -6.67 -13.32 14.31
N MET A 142 -7.67 -13.94 13.67
CA MET A 142 -8.69 -14.74 14.35
C MET A 142 -8.40 -16.21 14.19
N GLN A 143 -8.51 -16.95 15.29
CA GLN A 143 -8.42 -18.40 15.33
C GLN A 143 -9.67 -18.95 15.98
N PHE A 144 -9.96 -20.22 15.74
CA PHE A 144 -11.11 -20.86 16.35
C PHE A 144 -10.78 -22.29 16.77
N THR A 145 -11.58 -22.78 17.71
CA THR A 145 -11.64 -24.19 18.07
C THR A 145 -13.09 -24.65 18.09
N ARG A 146 -13.29 -25.97 18.02
CA ARG A 146 -14.61 -26.60 18.04
C ARG A 146 -14.68 -27.63 19.14
N TYR A 147 -15.82 -27.65 19.83
CA TYR A 147 -16.12 -28.63 20.86
C TYR A 147 -17.45 -29.32 20.54
N GLN A 148 -17.58 -30.55 21.01
CA GLN A 148 -18.82 -31.33 20.89
C GLN A 148 -19.36 -31.61 22.29
N VAL A 149 -20.64 -31.30 22.51
CA VAL A 149 -21.31 -31.50 23.80
C VAL A 149 -22.66 -32.16 23.56
N LYS A 150 -22.93 -33.27 24.25
CA LYS A 150 -24.22 -33.97 24.16
C LYS A 150 -25.21 -33.42 25.18
N ALA A 151 -26.50 -33.61 24.92
CA ALA A 151 -27.56 -33.28 25.85
C ALA A 151 -27.27 -33.77 27.28
N GLY A 152 -27.47 -32.89 28.26
CA GLY A 152 -27.23 -33.15 29.67
C GLY A 152 -25.77 -33.07 30.11
N GLU A 153 -24.82 -32.93 29.19
CA GLU A 153 -23.39 -32.81 29.52
C GLU A 153 -22.96 -31.35 29.70
N ARG A 154 -21.83 -31.18 30.42
CA ARG A 154 -21.07 -29.93 30.48
C ARG A 154 -19.77 -30.10 29.69
N LEU A 155 -19.28 -29.03 29.09
CA LEU A 155 -17.94 -29.03 28.51
C LEU A 155 -16.91 -29.21 29.64
N LYS A 156 -16.08 -30.25 29.54
CA LYS A 156 -15.08 -30.58 30.57
C LYS A 156 -13.75 -29.86 30.37
N GLU A 157 -13.43 -29.54 29.13
CA GLU A 157 -12.23 -28.80 28.77
C GLU A 157 -12.46 -27.29 28.83
N LYS A 158 -11.36 -26.53 28.90
CA LYS A 158 -11.42 -25.08 28.90
C LYS A 158 -11.67 -24.54 27.50
N VAL A 159 -12.49 -23.51 27.41
CA VAL A 159 -12.66 -22.67 26.24
C VAL A 159 -11.45 -21.76 26.12
N ALA A 160 -10.36 -22.32 25.61
CA ALA A 160 -9.07 -21.65 25.49
C ALA A 160 -8.35 -22.10 24.22
N LEU A 161 -7.58 -21.19 23.64
CA LEU A 161 -6.70 -21.48 22.51
C LEU A 161 -5.35 -20.82 22.74
N GLN A 162 -4.29 -21.64 22.77
CA GLN A 162 -2.92 -21.13 22.76
C GLN A 162 -2.45 -21.05 21.31
N GLN A 163 -2.04 -19.87 20.86
CA GLN A 163 -1.49 -19.75 19.51
C GLN A 163 -0.08 -20.34 19.46
N GLU A 164 0.23 -20.98 18.34
CA GLU A 164 1.61 -21.41 18.07
C GLU A 164 2.49 -20.22 17.66
N PRO A 165 3.77 -20.24 18.05
CA PRO A 165 4.69 -19.20 17.64
C PRO A 165 4.93 -19.26 16.12
N LEU A 166 5.26 -18.11 15.54
CA LEU A 166 5.62 -17.98 14.13
C LEU A 166 6.72 -16.93 14.00
N VAL A 167 7.76 -17.23 13.24
CA VAL A 167 8.71 -16.24 12.74
C VAL A 167 8.85 -16.46 11.24
N ARG A 168 8.59 -15.42 10.47
CA ARG A 168 8.82 -15.37 9.03
C ARG A 168 9.70 -14.16 8.72
N THR A 169 10.59 -14.34 7.76
CA THR A 169 11.54 -13.31 7.33
C THR A 169 11.38 -13.04 5.83
N GLU A 170 11.58 -11.79 5.43
CA GLU A 170 11.48 -11.35 4.02
C GLU A 170 12.57 -11.96 3.15
N ASN A 171 13.74 -12.23 3.73
CA ASN A 171 14.86 -12.86 3.04
C ASN A 171 14.80 -14.40 3.04
N TYR A 172 13.70 -14.99 3.51
CA TYR A 172 13.45 -16.43 3.61
C TYR A 172 14.49 -17.20 4.44
N LYS A 173 15.30 -16.51 5.27
CA LYS A 173 16.23 -17.16 6.19
C LYS A 173 15.46 -17.64 7.43
N PRO A 174 15.50 -18.94 7.76
CA PRO A 174 14.88 -19.45 8.97
C PRO A 174 15.40 -18.73 10.21
N ARG A 175 14.52 -18.48 11.17
CA ARG A 175 14.82 -17.95 12.50
C ARG A 175 13.97 -18.65 13.54
N ASP A 176 14.52 -18.91 14.70
CA ASP A 176 13.75 -19.43 15.83
C ASP A 176 13.09 -18.29 16.62
N ILE A 177 11.90 -18.54 17.20
CA ILE A 177 11.20 -17.55 18.03
C ILE A 177 12.01 -17.16 19.28
N SER A 178 12.85 -18.06 19.80
CA SER A 178 13.72 -17.80 20.94
C SER A 178 14.82 -16.77 20.67
N GLU A 179 15.13 -16.48 19.40
CA GLU A 179 16.06 -15.42 18.99
C GLU A 179 15.41 -14.02 19.03
N ILE A 180 14.08 -13.96 19.06
CA ILE A 180 13.31 -12.71 18.94
C ILE A 180 12.81 -12.29 20.31
N LYS A 181 13.18 -11.08 20.73
CA LYS A 181 12.72 -10.50 21.99
C LYS A 181 11.29 -9.98 21.88
N GLN A 182 10.56 -10.07 23.00
CA GLN A 182 9.26 -9.44 23.21
C GLN A 182 9.39 -8.38 24.32
N PRO A 183 9.01 -7.11 24.11
CA PRO A 183 8.42 -6.54 22.89
C PRO A 183 9.41 -6.50 21.72
N LEU A 184 8.90 -6.47 20.48
CA LEU A 184 9.73 -6.50 19.28
C LEU A 184 10.74 -5.35 19.21
N SER A 185 10.40 -4.19 19.77
CA SER A 185 11.28 -3.01 19.87
C SER A 185 12.53 -3.23 20.72
N ALA A 186 12.60 -4.28 21.55
CA ALA A 186 13.78 -4.61 22.35
C ALA A 186 14.89 -5.31 21.55
N ASN A 187 14.62 -5.69 20.30
CA ASN A 187 15.59 -6.31 19.41
C ASN A 187 16.54 -5.26 18.84
N ASN A 188 17.81 -5.65 18.71
CA ASN A 188 18.83 -4.81 18.07
C ASN A 188 18.84 -5.10 16.56
N ASN A 189 19.11 -4.06 15.76
CA ASN A 189 19.28 -4.16 14.30
C ASN A 189 18.10 -4.89 13.61
N MET A 190 16.93 -4.24 13.63
CA MET A 190 15.70 -4.77 13.01
C MET A 190 15.86 -5.01 11.51
N GLN A 191 16.61 -4.17 10.79
CA GLN A 191 16.99 -4.40 9.38
C GLN A 191 17.59 -5.80 9.16
N ALA A 192 18.56 -6.21 9.98
CA ALA A 192 19.23 -7.50 9.84
C ALA A 192 18.32 -8.69 10.20
N LEU A 193 17.34 -8.49 11.08
CA LEU A 193 16.35 -9.52 11.39
C LEU A 193 15.42 -9.78 10.21
N SER A 194 15.11 -8.74 9.42
CA SER A 194 14.31 -8.83 8.19
C SER A 194 12.95 -9.51 8.47
N LEU A 195 12.32 -9.15 9.58
CA LEU A 195 11.09 -9.77 10.06
C LEU A 195 9.91 -9.38 9.16
N ASP A 196 9.20 -10.40 8.69
CA ASP A 196 7.96 -10.28 7.93
C ASP A 196 6.76 -10.46 8.87
N GLN A 197 6.79 -11.52 9.67
CA GLN A 197 5.69 -11.85 10.57
C GLN A 197 6.23 -12.51 11.84
N VAL A 198 5.83 -12.02 13.01
CA VAL A 198 6.19 -12.61 14.30
C VAL A 198 4.96 -12.79 15.18
N ARG A 199 4.75 -14.02 15.67
CA ARG A 199 3.76 -14.34 16.70
C ARG A 199 4.44 -15.09 17.83
N PHE A 200 4.21 -14.66 19.06
CA PHE A 200 4.69 -15.34 20.26
C PHE A 200 3.68 -16.36 20.77
N LYS A 201 4.13 -17.35 21.52
CA LYS A 201 3.24 -18.34 22.13
C LYS A 201 2.46 -17.71 23.29
N ILE A 202 1.18 -17.41 23.07
CA ILE A 202 0.30 -16.80 24.07
C ILE A 202 -1.08 -17.46 24.07
N TRP A 203 -1.77 -17.40 25.21
CA TRP A 203 -3.20 -17.73 25.28
C TRP A 203 -4.00 -16.58 24.66
N LEU A 204 -4.78 -16.88 23.63
CA LEU A 204 -5.56 -15.85 22.95
C LEU A 204 -6.81 -15.47 23.76
N PRO A 205 -7.14 -14.17 23.83
CA PRO A 205 -8.41 -13.71 24.36
C PRO A 205 -9.60 -14.28 23.58
N LEU A 206 -10.55 -14.88 24.31
CA LEU A 206 -11.84 -15.30 23.77
C LEU A 206 -12.62 -14.06 23.32
N GLN A 207 -13.06 -14.05 22.07
CA GLN A 207 -13.95 -13.04 21.53
C GLN A 207 -15.40 -13.50 21.62
N ARG A 208 -15.69 -14.73 21.21
CA ARG A 208 -17.04 -15.29 21.23
C ARG A 208 -17.03 -16.80 21.43
N LEU A 209 -18.05 -17.31 22.11
CA LEU A 209 -18.37 -18.74 22.14
C LEU A 209 -19.81 -18.93 21.69
N MET A 210 -19.99 -19.49 20.49
CA MET A 210 -21.32 -19.79 19.95
C MET A 210 -21.61 -21.28 20.03
N ALA A 211 -22.79 -21.66 20.46
CA ALA A 211 -23.29 -23.04 20.40
C ALA A 211 -24.33 -23.18 19.30
N TYR A 212 -24.26 -24.27 18.54
CA TYR A 212 -25.17 -24.59 17.44
C TYR A 212 -25.73 -25.99 17.65
N ALA A 213 -27.06 -26.11 17.61
CA ALA A 213 -27.73 -27.41 17.71
C ALA A 213 -27.84 -28.07 16.33
N ASP A 214 -27.70 -29.40 16.27
CA ASP A 214 -27.83 -30.17 15.01
C ASP A 214 -29.20 -29.98 14.32
N GLY A 215 -30.25 -29.69 15.09
CA GLY A 215 -31.61 -29.42 14.60
C GLY A 215 -31.89 -27.97 14.20
N GLY A 216 -30.85 -27.11 14.22
CA GLY A 216 -30.98 -25.68 14.00
C GLY A 216 -31.13 -24.88 15.31
N GLY A 217 -30.81 -23.60 15.23
CA GLY A 217 -30.75 -22.69 16.38
C GLY A 217 -29.33 -22.49 16.90
N SER A 218 -29.09 -21.33 17.48
CA SER A 218 -27.80 -20.95 18.05
C SER A 218 -27.96 -20.19 19.36
N LEU A 219 -26.95 -20.29 20.22
CA LEU A 219 -26.87 -19.60 21.50
C LEU A 219 -25.50 -18.93 21.63
N ASP A 220 -25.47 -17.68 22.07
CA ASP A 220 -24.24 -17.03 22.49
C ASP A 220 -23.97 -17.40 23.96
N LEU A 221 -22.90 -18.14 24.19
CA LEU A 221 -22.46 -18.61 25.51
C LEU A 221 -21.26 -17.81 26.04
N THR A 222 -20.85 -16.73 25.37
CA THR A 222 -19.63 -15.98 25.71
C THR A 222 -19.62 -15.52 27.16
N ALA A 223 -20.74 -14.97 27.64
CA ALA A 223 -20.88 -14.49 29.03
C ALA A 223 -20.90 -15.61 30.08
N LYS A 224 -20.98 -16.88 29.66
CA LYS A 224 -20.95 -18.06 30.54
C LYS A 224 -19.56 -18.65 30.69
N VAL A 225 -18.55 -18.07 30.04
CA VAL A 225 -17.15 -18.48 30.18
C VAL A 225 -16.50 -17.58 31.21
N ASP A 226 -15.90 -18.17 32.24
CA ASP A 226 -15.14 -17.43 33.24
C ASP A 226 -13.74 -17.03 32.72
N LYS A 227 -12.96 -16.31 33.55
CA LYS A 227 -11.62 -15.84 33.16
C LYS A 227 -10.62 -16.97 32.99
N GLU A 228 -10.87 -18.12 33.60
CA GLU A 228 -10.06 -19.32 33.54
C GLU A 228 -10.41 -20.22 32.35
N GLY A 229 -11.45 -19.86 31.60
CA GLY A 229 -11.96 -20.56 30.42
C GLY A 229 -12.99 -21.64 30.71
N ASN A 230 -13.51 -21.75 31.93
CA ASN A 230 -14.53 -22.76 32.26
C ASN A 230 -15.92 -22.27 31.80
N LEU A 231 -16.68 -23.16 31.17
CA LEU A 231 -18.03 -22.88 30.70
C LEU A 231 -19.09 -23.30 31.72
N ASP A 232 -19.89 -22.34 32.19
CA ASP A 232 -21.07 -22.61 33.01
C ASP A 232 -22.35 -22.81 32.17
N TRP A 233 -22.42 -23.99 31.55
CA TRP A 233 -23.55 -24.38 30.73
C TRP A 233 -23.71 -25.90 30.68
N VAL A 234 -24.95 -26.36 30.85
CA VAL A 234 -25.36 -27.74 30.62
C VAL A 234 -26.12 -27.76 29.31
N ALA A 235 -25.73 -28.64 28.38
CA ALA A 235 -26.34 -28.72 27.07
C ALA A 235 -27.82 -29.14 27.17
N PRO A 236 -28.76 -28.38 26.58
CA PRO A 236 -30.14 -28.81 26.41
C PRO A 236 -30.25 -30.03 25.49
N ALA A 237 -31.48 -30.57 25.36
CA ALA A 237 -31.76 -31.68 24.44
C ALA A 237 -31.21 -31.41 23.02
N GLY A 238 -30.61 -32.45 22.42
CA GLY A 238 -29.89 -32.37 21.15
C GLY A 238 -28.37 -32.53 21.28
N ASN A 239 -27.67 -32.59 20.15
CA ASN A 239 -26.22 -32.48 20.11
C ASN A 239 -25.84 -31.05 19.74
N TRP A 240 -24.74 -30.58 20.33
CA TRP A 240 -24.30 -29.21 20.18
C TRP A 240 -22.84 -29.14 19.73
N THR A 241 -22.60 -28.39 18.67
CA THR A 241 -21.26 -27.93 18.29
C THR A 241 -21.03 -26.55 18.87
N LEU A 242 -20.01 -26.41 19.70
CA LEU A 242 -19.55 -25.12 20.20
C LEU A 242 -18.37 -24.64 19.35
N VAL A 243 -18.36 -23.35 19.01
CA VAL A 243 -17.29 -22.70 18.26
C VAL A 243 -16.77 -21.53 19.08
N GLY A 244 -15.56 -21.67 19.61
CA GLY A 244 -14.85 -20.59 20.30
C GLY A 244 -14.00 -19.81 19.30
N LEU A 245 -14.24 -18.50 19.18
CA LEU A 245 -13.46 -17.56 18.39
C LEU A 245 -12.52 -16.77 19.29
N PHE A 246 -11.24 -16.76 18.95
CA PHE A 246 -10.18 -16.11 19.69
C PHE A 246 -9.44 -15.15 18.77
N MET A 247 -8.96 -14.03 19.31
CA MET A 247 -8.28 -13.00 18.51
C MET A 247 -7.00 -12.57 19.19
N GLY A 248 -5.94 -12.47 18.41
CA GLY A 248 -4.67 -11.87 18.82
C GLY A 248 -4.08 -11.06 17.67
N GLN A 249 -2.82 -10.66 17.83
CA GLN A 249 -2.11 -9.99 16.75
C GLN A 249 -1.86 -10.97 15.58
N HIS A 250 -1.99 -10.46 14.36
CA HIS A 250 -1.51 -11.14 13.17
C HIS A 250 0.02 -11.22 13.17
N GLY A 251 0.68 -10.24 13.77
CA GLY A 251 2.13 -10.19 13.90
C GLY A 251 2.85 -9.69 12.65
N LYS A 252 2.11 -9.18 11.65
CA LYS A 252 2.70 -8.65 10.41
C LYS A 252 3.56 -7.43 10.75
N GLN A 253 4.77 -7.43 10.22
CA GLN A 253 5.71 -6.31 10.28
C GLN A 253 5.75 -5.60 8.93
N VAL A 254 6.19 -4.34 8.94
CA VAL A 254 6.46 -3.59 7.72
C VAL A 254 7.60 -4.28 6.98
N GLU A 255 7.30 -4.81 5.80
CA GLU A 255 8.29 -5.39 4.90
C GLU A 255 9.17 -4.28 4.35
N ARG A 256 10.47 -4.56 4.27
CA ARG A 256 11.43 -3.70 3.58
C ARG A 256 11.48 -2.26 4.10
N ALA A 257 11.02 -2.01 5.32
CA ALA A 257 11.09 -0.70 5.95
C ALA A 257 12.50 -0.11 5.85
N ALA A 258 12.58 1.19 5.60
CA ALA A 258 13.78 1.97 5.85
C ALA A 258 14.19 1.87 7.33
N PRO A 259 15.46 2.10 7.66
CA PRO A 259 15.91 2.18 9.04
C PRO A 259 15.05 3.12 9.87
N GLY A 260 14.64 2.71 11.08
CA GLY A 260 13.72 3.47 11.93
C GLY A 260 12.25 3.32 11.56
N GLY A 261 11.93 2.61 10.47
CA GLY A 261 10.60 2.32 9.99
C GLY A 261 10.06 0.94 10.35
N GLU A 262 10.89 0.09 10.98
CA GLU A 262 10.51 -1.27 11.32
C GLU A 262 9.51 -1.30 12.46
N GLY A 263 8.41 -2.02 12.28
CA GLY A 263 7.41 -2.21 13.32
C GLY A 263 6.15 -2.89 12.81
N ASN A 264 5.09 -2.82 13.61
CA ASN A 264 3.83 -3.48 13.31
C ASN A 264 3.13 -2.84 12.11
N VAL A 265 2.45 -3.67 11.33
CA VAL A 265 1.46 -3.22 10.34
C VAL A 265 0.15 -2.92 11.05
N ILE A 266 -0.48 -1.82 10.65
CA ILE A 266 -1.76 -1.37 11.22
C ILE A 266 -2.89 -2.36 10.94
N ASP A 267 -3.92 -2.32 11.79
CA ASP A 267 -5.18 -2.97 11.53
C ASP A 267 -5.97 -2.19 10.46
N HIS A 268 -5.88 -2.66 9.22
CA HIS A 268 -6.57 -2.09 8.08
C HIS A 268 -8.11 -2.11 8.20
N PHE A 269 -8.67 -2.85 9.16
CA PHE A 269 -10.11 -2.89 9.42
C PHE A 269 -10.54 -1.97 10.57
N SER A 270 -9.60 -1.35 11.28
CA SER A 270 -9.88 -0.44 12.39
C SER A 270 -9.79 1.02 11.93
N LYS A 271 -10.93 1.73 11.98
CA LYS A 271 -10.94 3.18 11.74
C LYS A 271 -10.04 3.92 12.74
N THR A 272 -10.09 3.53 14.01
CA THR A 272 -9.28 4.14 15.06
C THR A 272 -7.79 3.97 14.78
N ALA A 273 -7.36 2.77 14.37
CA ALA A 273 -5.95 2.52 14.04
C ALA A 273 -5.50 3.37 12.84
N LEU A 274 -6.37 3.52 11.83
CA LEU A 274 -6.09 4.38 10.68
C LEU A 274 -6.01 5.87 11.08
N ASP A 275 -6.92 6.34 11.93
CA ASP A 275 -6.93 7.73 12.41
C ASP A 275 -5.64 8.04 13.19
N HIS A 276 -5.21 7.15 14.10
CA HIS A 276 -3.95 7.29 14.84
C HIS A 276 -2.72 7.24 13.92
N TYR A 277 -2.75 6.41 12.87
CA TYR A 277 -1.63 6.29 11.93
C TYR A 277 -1.41 7.55 11.09
N LEU A 278 -2.48 8.29 10.79
CA LEU A 278 -2.45 9.46 9.90
C LEU A 278 -2.36 10.81 10.64
N SER A 279 -2.40 10.81 11.99
CA SER A 279 -2.32 12.01 12.84
C SER A 279 -0.91 12.33 13.29
#